data_AF-A0A4R2CR98-F1
#
_entry.id   AF-A0A4R2CR98-F1
#
_cell.length_a   1.000
_cell.length_b   1.000
_cell.length_c   1.000
_cell.angle_alpha   90.00
_cell.angle_beta   90.00
_cell.angle_gamma   90.00
#
_symmetry.space_group_name_H-M   'P 1'
#
loop_
_entity.id
_entity.type
_entity.pdbx_description
1 polymer ?
#
loop_
_entity_poly.entity_id
_entity_poly.type
_entity_poly.pdbx_seq_one_letter_code
_entity_poly.pdbx_strand_id
1 'polypeptide(L)'
;MRRVSELRAAGTAEWLEFVRQEYPLADVTLVRDLGGNYNLNLQVSTDRGALVVRVSPEWVKADRLAAVQAVRGYLRGLGWPIPQTVRTHRSGHFGPGFGTGRWKRPAVPVEQVDPSDLVA
;
A
#
# COMPACT_ATOMS: atom_id res chain seq x y z
N MET A 1 7.61 14.87 -23.37
CA MET A 1 8.27 14.60 -22.07
C MET A 1 7.15 14.43 -21.03
N ARG A 2 6.80 13.19 -20.64
CA ARG A 2 5.79 12.95 -19.58
C ARG A 2 6.45 13.21 -18.22
N ARG A 3 5.76 13.91 -17.32
CA ARG A 3 6.29 14.17 -15.96
C ARG A 3 6.43 12.85 -15.21
N VAL A 4 7.53 12.69 -14.49
CA VAL A 4 7.85 11.50 -13.67
C VAL A 4 6.73 11.18 -12.64
N SER A 5 5.91 12.16 -12.30
CA SER A 5 4.71 12.00 -11.46
C SER A 5 3.61 11.13 -12.07
N GLU A 6 3.54 10.97 -13.40
CA GLU A 6 2.50 10.17 -14.08
C GLU A 6 2.74 8.65 -14.03
N LEU A 7 3.90 8.20 -13.54
CA LEU A 7 4.28 6.78 -13.49
C LEU A 7 4.34 6.20 -12.06
N ARG A 8 4.18 7.05 -11.05
CA ARG A 8 4.18 6.65 -9.64
C ARG A 8 2.80 6.12 -9.28
N ALA A 9 2.74 5.10 -8.42
CA ALA A 9 1.47 4.72 -7.80
C ALA A 9 0.87 5.91 -7.04
N ALA A 10 -0.44 6.06 -7.10
CA ALA A 10 -1.20 7.04 -6.34
C ALA A 10 -2.15 6.31 -5.38
N GLY A 11 -2.36 6.87 -4.20
CA GLY A 11 -3.36 6.41 -3.24
C GLY A 11 -4.61 7.25 -3.38
N THR A 12 -5.76 6.67 -3.03
CA THR A 12 -7.03 7.38 -2.92
C THR A 12 -7.67 7.06 -1.57
N ALA A 13 -8.69 7.82 -1.16
CA ALA A 13 -9.43 7.55 0.06
C ALA A 13 -10.09 6.15 0.03
N GLU A 14 -10.62 5.74 -1.13
CA GLU A 14 -11.22 4.41 -1.31
C GLU A 14 -10.19 3.30 -1.16
N TRP A 15 -8.95 3.53 -1.60
CA TRP A 15 -7.86 2.58 -1.42
C TRP A 15 -7.43 2.48 0.05
N LEU A 16 -7.37 3.60 0.77
CA LEU A 16 -7.08 3.59 2.21
C LEU A 16 -8.15 2.82 2.98
N GLU A 17 -9.42 3.03 2.64
CA GLU A 17 -10.53 2.30 3.24
C GLU A 17 -10.44 0.79 2.95
N PHE A 18 -10.11 0.41 1.72
CA PHE A 18 -9.81 -0.99 1.39
C PHE A 18 -8.69 -1.58 2.24
N VAL A 19 -7.59 -0.83 2.45
CA VAL A 19 -6.48 -1.27 3.29
C VAL A 19 -6.92 -1.47 4.75
N ARG A 20 -7.78 -0.60 5.30
CA ARG A 20 -8.33 -0.75 6.65
C ARG A 20 -9.18 -2.02 6.78
N GLN A 21 -9.96 -2.33 5.74
CA GLN A 21 -10.84 -3.52 5.74
C GLN A 21 -10.07 -4.82 5.58
N GLU A 22 -9.03 -4.84 4.74
CA GLU A 22 -8.31 -6.08 4.42
C GLU A 22 -7.16 -6.40 5.39
N TYR A 23 -6.64 -5.40 6.12
CA TYR A 23 -5.54 -5.59 7.05
C TYR A 23 -5.98 -5.41 8.50
N PRO A 24 -5.31 -6.08 9.47
CA PRO A 24 -5.60 -5.92 10.90
C PRO A 24 -5.07 -4.58 11.46
N LEU A 25 -5.55 -3.47 10.90
CA LEU A 25 -5.22 -2.11 11.27
C LEU A 25 -6.44 -1.50 11.98
N ALA A 26 -6.42 -1.49 13.32
CA ALA A 26 -7.40 -0.70 14.06
C ALA A 26 -6.95 0.78 14.06
N ASP A 27 -7.92 1.69 13.99
CA ASP A 27 -7.77 3.14 14.16
C ASP A 27 -6.54 3.75 13.45
N VAL A 28 -6.65 3.89 12.13
CA VAL A 28 -5.65 4.65 11.34
C VAL A 28 -5.81 6.14 11.64
N THR A 29 -4.81 6.72 12.30
CA THR A 29 -4.88 8.11 12.82
C THR A 29 -4.06 9.11 12.01
N LEU A 30 -3.06 8.64 11.27
CA LEU A 30 -2.19 9.49 10.46
C LEU A 30 -1.75 8.75 9.21
N VAL A 31 -1.85 9.41 8.06
CA VAL A 31 -1.32 8.94 6.78
C VAL A 31 -0.31 9.97 6.27
N ARG A 32 0.96 9.57 6.08
CA ARG A 32 2.02 10.44 5.57
C ARG A 32 2.73 9.79 4.38
N ASP A 33 2.88 10.51 3.27
CA ASP A 33 3.73 10.06 2.18
C ASP A 33 5.22 10.10 2.57
N LEU A 34 5.89 8.95 2.49
CA LEU A 34 7.33 8.78 2.74
C LEU A 34 8.15 8.90 1.45
N GLY A 35 7.53 9.22 0.33
CA GLY A 35 8.13 9.27 -0.98
C GLY A 35 8.37 7.89 -1.57
N GLY A 36 9.38 7.78 -2.42
CA GLY A 36 9.66 6.61 -3.25
C GLY A 36 9.56 6.94 -4.73
N ASN A 37 10.34 6.21 -5.54
CA ASN A 37 10.45 6.50 -6.97
C ASN A 37 9.14 6.17 -7.70
N TYR A 38 8.92 4.88 -8.02
CA TYR A 38 7.69 4.44 -8.68
C TYR A 38 6.61 3.96 -7.69
N ASN A 39 7.01 3.57 -6.47
CA ASN A 39 6.06 3.11 -5.46
C ASN A 39 5.58 4.30 -4.62
N LEU A 40 4.33 4.23 -4.19
CA LEU A 40 3.83 5.06 -3.10
C LEU A 40 4.12 4.33 -1.79
N ASN A 41 4.81 4.99 -0.86
CA ASN A 41 5.01 4.46 0.48
C ASN A 41 4.33 5.40 1.47
N LEU A 42 3.30 4.91 2.14
CA LEU A 42 2.57 5.68 3.14
C LEU A 42 2.92 5.15 4.52
N GLN A 43 3.33 6.04 5.42
CA GLN A 43 3.32 5.74 6.84
C GLN A 43 1.89 5.81 7.34
N VAL A 44 1.44 4.74 8.00
CA VAL A 44 0.18 4.71 8.72
C VAL A 44 0.45 4.51 10.21
N SER A 45 -0.16 5.32 11.05
CA SER A 45 -0.09 5.15 12.52
C SER A 45 -1.32 4.40 13.01
N THR A 46 -1.08 3.34 13.79
CA THR A 46 -2.10 2.45 14.37
C THR A 46 -1.88 2.28 15.86
N ASP A 47 -2.83 1.66 16.56
CA ASP A 47 -2.70 1.18 17.95
C ASP A 47 -1.47 0.28 18.17
N ARG A 48 -1.05 -0.46 17.13
CA ARG A 48 0.13 -1.34 17.12
C ARG A 48 1.44 -0.65 16.75
N GLY A 49 1.40 0.68 16.58
CA GLY A 49 2.54 1.50 16.18
C GLY A 49 2.52 1.89 14.69
N ALA A 50 3.67 2.37 14.23
CA ALA A 50 3.82 2.86 12.86
C ALA A 50 4.09 1.71 11.88
N LEU A 51 3.32 1.70 10.79
CA LEU A 51 3.45 0.74 9.69
C LEU A 51 3.67 1.48 8.38
N VAL A 52 4.16 0.76 7.37
CA VAL A 52 4.32 1.30 6.02
C VAL A 52 3.46 0.51 5.06
N VAL A 53 2.54 1.19 4.39
CA VAL A 53 1.79 0.63 3.27
C VAL A 53 2.49 1.01 1.97
N ARG A 54 2.87 0.00 1.20
CA ARG A 54 3.56 0.19 -0.08
C ARG A 54 2.66 -0.21 -1.24
N VAL A 55 2.38 0.74 -2.12
CA VAL A 55 1.63 0.53 -3.36
C VAL A 55 2.60 0.44 -4.52
N SER A 56 2.57 -0.68 -5.22
CA SER A 56 3.32 -0.86 -6.45
C SER A 56 2.51 -0.41 -7.66
N PRO A 57 3.16 0.14 -8.70
CA PRO A 57 2.49 0.44 -9.96
C PRO A 57 1.83 -0.79 -10.60
N GLU A 58 0.80 -0.57 -11.41
CA GLU A 58 0.04 -1.62 -12.12
C GLU A 58 0.89 -2.52 -13.03
N TRP A 59 2.03 -2.02 -13.51
CA TRP A 59 2.95 -2.79 -14.35
C TRP A 59 3.79 -3.79 -13.54
N VAL A 60 3.80 -3.69 -12.21
CA VAL A 60 4.41 -4.68 -11.32
C VAL A 60 3.42 -5.82 -11.10
N LYS A 61 3.80 -7.03 -11.53
CA LYS A 61 2.95 -8.24 -11.44
C LYS A 61 3.05 -8.93 -10.08
N ALA A 62 2.00 -9.68 -9.73
CA ALA A 62 1.88 -10.42 -8.48
C ALA A 62 3.05 -11.41 -8.28
N ASP A 63 3.44 -12.17 -9.30
CA ASP A 63 4.54 -13.15 -9.20
C ASP A 63 5.88 -12.49 -8.83
N ARG A 64 6.13 -11.30 -9.37
CA ARG A 64 7.31 -10.51 -9.02
C ARG A 64 7.27 -10.10 -7.55
N LEU A 65 6.11 -9.67 -7.05
CA LEU A 65 5.96 -9.31 -5.64
C LEU A 65 6.11 -10.55 -4.74
N ALA A 66 5.55 -11.68 -5.11
CA ALA A 66 5.68 -12.94 -4.38
C ALA A 66 7.16 -13.35 -4.25
N ALA A 67 7.92 -13.30 -5.35
CA ALA A 67 9.35 -13.57 -5.33
C ALA A 67 10.13 -12.61 -4.41
N VAL A 68 9.83 -11.31 -4.46
CA VAL A 68 10.44 -10.30 -3.56
C VAL A 68 10.14 -10.61 -2.09
N GLN A 69 8.91 -10.99 -1.77
CA GLN A 69 8.53 -11.32 -0.39
C GLN A 69 9.17 -12.63 0.09
N ALA A 70 9.34 -13.63 -0.79
CA ALA A 70 10.05 -14.86 -0.48
C ALA A 70 11.52 -14.58 -0.10
N VAL A 71 12.23 -13.78 -0.91
CA VAL A 71 13.62 -13.37 -0.63
C VAL A 71 13.73 -12.61 0.69
N ARG A 72 12.81 -11.66 0.95
CA ARG A 72 12.75 -10.92 2.21
C ARG A 72 12.53 -11.84 3.41
N GLY A 73 11.62 -12.80 3.27
CA GLY A 73 11.34 -13.80 4.30
C GLY A 73 12.58 -14.65 4.62
N TYR A 74 13.27 -15.13 3.59
CA TYR A 74 14.51 -15.89 3.73
C TYR A 74 15.60 -15.10 4.46
N LEU A 75 15.95 -13.91 3.96
CA LEU A 75 17.00 -13.08 4.55
C LEU A 75 16.68 -12.66 5.99
N ARG A 76 15.42 -12.35 6.29
CA ARG A 76 14.99 -12.09 7.66
C ARG A 76 15.16 -13.31 8.57
N GLY A 77 14.90 -14.51 8.06
CA GLY A 77 15.16 -15.76 8.78
C GLY A 77 16.64 -15.96 9.14
N LEU A 78 17.54 -15.27 8.43
CA LEU A 78 18.98 -15.21 8.71
C LEU A 78 19.37 -14.06 9.65
N GLY A 79 18.41 -13.33 10.22
CA GLY A 79 18.67 -12.21 11.15
C GLY A 79 18.90 -10.85 10.50
N TRP A 80 18.69 -10.72 9.17
CA TRP A 80 18.79 -9.42 8.51
C TRP A 80 17.65 -8.49 8.94
N PRO A 81 17.91 -7.18 9.12
CA PRO A 81 16.92 -6.20 9.58
C PRO A 81 15.95 -5.82 8.46
N ILE A 82 15.13 -6.79 8.04
CA ILE A 82 14.14 -6.64 6.97
C ILE A 82 12.75 -6.53 7.59
N PRO A 83 11.94 -5.53 7.18
CA PRO A 83 10.58 -5.37 7.68
C PRO A 83 9.71 -6.63 7.47
N GLN A 84 8.95 -6.99 8.51
CA GLN A 84 7.92 -8.03 8.41
C GLN A 84 6.73 -7.53 7.59
N THR A 85 6.30 -8.31 6.61
CA THR A 85 5.05 -8.03 5.89
C THR A 85 3.85 -8.49 6.74
N VAL A 86 2.90 -7.60 6.95
CA VAL A 86 1.62 -7.90 7.62
C VAL A 86 0.73 -8.66 6.63
N ARG A 87 0.10 -9.74 7.08
CA ARG A 87 -0.84 -10.51 6.26
C ARG A 87 -2.23 -9.87 6.31
N THR A 88 -2.97 -10.00 5.22
CA THR A 88 -4.40 -9.65 5.15
C THR A 88 -5.23 -10.60 6.02
N HIS A 89 -6.43 -10.16 6.43
CA HIS A 89 -7.39 -10.99 7.18
C HIS A 89 -7.91 -12.17 6.37
N ARG A 90 -8.08 -12.00 5.06
CA ARG A 90 -8.54 -13.07 4.17
C ARG A 90 -7.38 -13.98 3.80
N SER A 91 -7.51 -15.26 4.14
CA SER A 91 -6.63 -16.34 3.66
C SER A 91 -6.92 -16.62 2.18
N GLY A 92 -6.33 -15.81 1.30
CA GLY A 92 -6.16 -16.14 -0.13
C GLY A 92 -7.43 -16.08 -0.98
N HIS A 93 -7.65 -14.94 -1.63
CA HIS A 93 -8.15 -14.78 -3.01
C HIS A 93 -8.40 -13.28 -3.23
N PHE A 94 -7.54 -12.62 -4.02
CA PHE A 94 -7.90 -11.31 -4.58
C PHE A 94 -8.93 -11.58 -5.69
N GLY A 95 -10.18 -11.16 -5.48
CA GLY A 95 -11.22 -11.29 -6.50
C GLY A 95 -10.81 -10.60 -7.82
N PRO A 96 -11.34 -11.04 -8.97
CA PRO A 96 -10.87 -10.66 -10.31
C PRO A 96 -11.03 -9.16 -10.67
N GLY A 97 -11.64 -8.35 -9.80
CA GLY A 97 -11.89 -6.93 -10.05
C GLY A 97 -10.73 -5.97 -9.73
N PHE A 98 -9.75 -6.37 -8.93
CA PHE A 98 -8.79 -5.41 -8.33
C PHE A 98 -7.32 -5.64 -8.73
N GLY A 99 -7.01 -6.74 -9.43
CA GLY A 99 -5.65 -7.07 -9.87
C GLY A 99 -5.22 -6.45 -11.21
N THR A 100 -6.15 -5.88 -11.98
CA THR A 100 -5.89 -5.35 -13.34
C THR A 100 -6.74 -4.13 -13.70
N GLY A 101 -7.43 -3.53 -12.74
CA GLY A 101 -8.37 -2.44 -13.00
C GLY A 101 -7.64 -1.18 -13.45
N ARG A 102 -7.76 -0.81 -14.72
CA ARG A 102 -7.48 0.54 -15.20
C ARG A 102 -8.40 1.50 -14.44
N TRP A 103 -7.87 2.17 -13.42
CA TRP A 103 -8.60 3.14 -12.60
C TRP A 103 -8.95 4.37 -13.45
N LYS A 104 -10.25 4.58 -13.69
CA LYS A 104 -10.76 5.59 -14.65
C LYS A 104 -11.08 6.97 -14.05
N ARG A 105 -10.83 7.22 -12.76
CA ARG A 105 -11.07 8.55 -12.16
C ARG A 105 -9.74 9.25 -11.86
N PRO A 106 -9.63 10.57 -12.11
CA PRO A 106 -8.45 11.31 -11.73
C PRO A 106 -8.24 11.17 -10.22
N ALA A 107 -7.10 10.61 -9.83
CA ALA A 107 -6.74 10.42 -8.43
C ALA A 107 -6.61 11.79 -7.76
N VAL A 108 -7.36 12.01 -6.67
CA VAL A 108 -7.05 13.12 -5.75
C VAL A 108 -5.86 12.67 -4.91
N PRO A 109 -4.74 13.40 -4.90
CA PRO A 109 -3.59 13.06 -4.07
C PRO A 109 -3.99 12.93 -2.61
N VAL A 110 -3.51 11.89 -1.91
CA VAL A 110 -3.76 11.68 -0.47
C VAL A 110 -3.33 12.90 0.37
N GLU A 111 -2.35 13.67 -0.11
CA GLU A 111 -1.91 14.94 0.49
C GLU A 111 -2.99 16.04 0.51
N GLN A 112 -4.08 15.87 -0.25
CA GLN A 112 -5.20 16.80 -0.35
C GLN A 112 -6.50 16.26 0.29
N VAL A 113 -6.46 15.08 0.90
CA VAL A 113 -7.60 14.53 1.64
C VAL A 113 -7.52 15.03 3.07
N ASP A 114 -8.56 15.73 3.52
CA ASP A 114 -8.67 16.17 4.91
C ASP A 114 -8.68 14.93 5.83
N PRO A 115 -7.87 14.88 6.90
CA PRO A 115 -7.91 13.79 7.87
C PRO A 115 -9.32 13.51 8.41
N SER A 116 -10.21 14.52 8.46
CA SER A 116 -11.60 14.38 8.87
C SER A 116 -12.49 13.65 7.85
N ASP A 117 -12.13 13.66 6.56
CA ASP A 117 -12.84 12.92 5.51
C ASP A 117 -12.49 11.41 5.51
N LEU A 118 -11.47 11.01 6.29
CA LEU A 118 -11.04 9.62 6.47
C LEU A 118 -11.62 8.98 7.74
N VAL A 119 -12.45 9.72 8.48
CA VAL A 119 -13.09 9.29 9.74
C VAL A 119 -14.61 9.33 9.56
N ALA A 120 -15.16 8.28 8.93
CA ALA A 120 -16.57 7.93 8.99
C ALA A 120 -16.69 6.41 9.20
#